data_AF-A0A149VG08-F1
#
_entry.id   AF-A0A149VG08-F1
#
_cell.length_a   1.000
_cell.length_b   1.000
_cell.length_c   1.000
_cell.angle_alpha   90.00
_cell.angle_beta   90.00
_cell.angle_gamma   90.00
#
_symmetry.space_group_name_H-M   'P 1'
#
loop_
_entity.id
_entity.type
_entity.pdbx_description
1 polymer ?
#
loop_
_entity_poly.entity_id
_entity_poly.type
_entity_poly.pdbx_seq_one_letter_code
_entity_poly.pdbx_strand_id
1 'polypeptide(L)'
;LLKDRPDLMMGMAAYPHALRGALGNVDVSADVNRLLPPEMAKAIAGWRNQPNAILYQLGLGVSDEVAKKGIDGAVHGQIDRILSDLANAQGGLERIRNTPLPMQFSALPRALVNVFCIVLPLSMVQTLEWITPLGSSLVGILFLVLDKSANDLQEPFASTPHALPMAAMARTIEIDVVQPTGLPLPPPITAVNGIQP
;
A
#
# COMPACT_ATOMS: atom_id res chain seq x y z
N LEU A 1 -7.07 13.85 24.72
CA LEU A 1 -7.07 12.40 25.06
C LEU A 1 -5.71 11.77 24.84
N LEU A 2 -5.13 11.89 23.64
CA LEU A 2 -3.84 11.26 23.31
C LEU A 2 -2.60 11.95 23.87
N LYS A 3 -2.69 13.21 24.32
CA LYS A 3 -1.57 13.97 24.87
C LYS A 3 -0.91 13.29 26.08
N ASP A 4 -1.67 12.48 26.83
CA ASP A 4 -1.20 11.74 28.00
C ASP A 4 -0.93 10.25 27.72
N ARG A 5 -1.10 9.80 26.46
CA ARG A 5 -0.95 8.41 26.02
C ARG A 5 -0.07 8.34 24.76
N PRO A 6 1.24 8.63 24.89
CA PRO A 6 2.17 8.58 23.77
C PRO A 6 2.25 7.18 23.15
N ASP A 7 2.01 6.14 23.94
CA ASP A 7 1.94 4.75 23.49
C ASP A 7 0.85 4.53 22.42
N LEU A 8 -0.34 5.13 22.58
CA LEU A 8 -1.41 5.01 21.59
C LEU A 8 -1.12 5.80 20.32
N MET A 9 -0.50 6.99 20.43
CA MET A 9 -0.07 7.75 19.25
C MET A 9 1.00 7.00 18.47
N MET A 10 1.98 6.43 19.16
CA MET A 10 3.07 5.70 18.55
C MET A 10 2.58 4.38 17.92
N GLY A 11 1.62 3.69 18.53
CA GLY A 11 0.92 2.57 17.89
C GLY A 11 0.15 2.98 16.63
N MET A 12 -0.54 4.12 16.66
CA MET A 12 -1.23 4.68 15.49
C MET A 12 -0.26 5.06 14.37
N ALA A 13 0.94 5.56 14.71
CA ALA A 13 2.00 5.86 13.75
C ALA A 13 2.67 4.58 13.20
N ALA A 14 2.73 3.49 13.98
CA ALA A 14 3.24 2.20 13.54
C ALA A 14 2.30 1.47 12.57
N TYR A 15 0.98 1.64 12.73
CA TYR A 15 -0.05 1.00 11.91
C TYR A 15 0.16 1.12 10.39
N PRO A 16 0.37 2.31 9.78
CA PRO A 16 0.56 2.43 8.33
C PRO A 16 1.83 1.71 7.83
N HIS A 17 2.89 1.65 8.65
CA HIS A 17 4.11 0.89 8.30
C HIS A 17 3.87 -0.62 8.34
N ALA A 18 3.17 -1.10 9.38
CA ALA A 18 2.75 -2.50 9.43
C ALA A 18 1.87 -2.85 8.22
N LEU A 19 0.93 -1.98 7.85
CA LEU A 19 0.03 -2.18 6.71
C LEU A 19 0.80 -2.23 5.39
N ARG A 20 1.78 -1.33 5.19
CA ARG A 20 2.71 -1.39 4.06
C ARG A 20 3.42 -2.74 3.99
N GLY A 21 3.97 -3.21 5.11
CA GLY A 21 4.66 -4.50 5.16
C GLY A 21 3.73 -5.66 4.79
N ALA A 22 2.52 -5.64 5.36
CA ALA A 22 1.49 -6.63 5.08
C ALA A 22 1.12 -6.64 3.59
N LEU A 23 0.82 -5.50 2.96
CA LEU A 23 0.40 -5.40 1.56
C LEU A 23 1.54 -5.58 0.54
N GLY A 24 2.73 -5.06 0.85
CA GLY A 24 3.87 -5.09 -0.07
C GLY A 24 4.74 -6.34 0.05
N ASN A 25 4.56 -7.15 1.08
CA ASN A 25 5.50 -8.22 1.45
C ASN A 25 6.94 -7.70 1.61
N VAL A 26 7.08 -6.52 2.20
CA VAL A 26 8.36 -5.85 2.44
C VAL A 26 8.72 -5.91 3.92
N ASP A 27 10.01 -5.99 4.22
CA ASP A 27 10.48 -5.89 5.59
C ASP A 27 10.26 -4.46 6.10
N VAL A 28 9.47 -4.35 7.17
CA VAL A 28 9.15 -3.09 7.86
C VAL A 28 9.53 -3.15 9.34
N SER A 29 10.27 -4.17 9.77
CA SER A 29 10.63 -4.38 11.17
C SER A 29 11.37 -3.19 11.76
N ALA A 30 12.21 -2.49 10.98
CA ALA A 30 12.91 -1.29 11.45
C ALA A 30 11.94 -0.14 11.83
N ASP A 31 10.97 0.15 10.97
CA ASP A 31 9.97 1.20 11.24
C ASP A 31 9.01 0.78 12.36
N VAL A 32 8.52 -0.46 12.33
CA VAL A 32 7.57 -0.97 13.32
C VAL A 32 8.22 -1.08 14.70
N ASN A 33 9.44 -1.62 14.83
CA ASN A 33 10.12 -1.74 16.13
C ASN A 33 10.50 -0.39 16.74
N ARG A 34 10.75 0.63 15.90
CA ARG A 34 11.03 2.00 16.35
C ARG A 34 9.80 2.67 16.94
N LEU A 35 8.62 2.40 16.37
CA LEU A 35 7.37 3.09 16.73
C LEU A 35 6.53 2.31 17.73
N LEU A 36 6.43 1.00 17.60
CA LEU A 36 5.50 0.19 18.37
C LEU A 36 5.97 0.05 19.83
N PRO A 37 5.15 0.44 20.83
CA PRO A 37 5.54 0.29 22.23
C PRO A 37 5.83 -1.18 22.58
N PRO A 38 6.83 -1.47 23.45
CA PRO A 38 7.25 -2.84 23.75
C PRO A 38 6.12 -3.75 24.27
N GLU A 39 5.22 -3.21 25.10
CA GLU A 39 4.08 -3.96 25.63
C GLU A 39 3.08 -4.34 24.52
N MET A 40 2.82 -3.42 23.58
CA MET A 40 1.99 -3.68 22.42
C MET A 40 2.66 -4.69 21.48
N ALA A 41 3.96 -4.57 21.24
CA ALA A 41 4.74 -5.50 20.43
C ALA A 41 4.68 -6.93 20.97
N LYS A 42 4.82 -7.11 22.30
CA LYS A 42 4.65 -8.41 22.95
C LYS A 42 3.24 -8.96 22.78
N ALA A 43 2.21 -8.12 22.97
CA ALA A 43 0.82 -8.53 22.86
C ALA A 43 0.43 -9.04 21.47
N ILE A 44 1.11 -8.58 20.42
CA ILE A 44 0.83 -8.94 19.03
C ILE A 44 1.84 -9.95 18.42
N ALA A 45 2.84 -10.40 19.16
CA ALA A 45 3.97 -11.21 18.64
C ALA A 45 3.57 -12.52 17.93
N GLY A 46 2.37 -13.06 18.19
CA GLY A 46 1.84 -14.28 17.53
C GLY A 46 0.77 -14.03 16.47
N TRP A 47 0.40 -12.78 16.19
CA TRP A 47 -0.72 -12.47 15.30
C TRP A 47 -0.28 -12.56 13.83
N ARG A 48 -1.11 -13.20 13.00
CA ARG A 48 -0.86 -13.29 11.55
C ARG A 48 -1.05 -11.95 10.84
N ASN A 49 -2.08 -11.21 11.22
CA ASN A 49 -2.38 -9.89 10.68
C ASN A 49 -1.91 -8.82 11.66
N GLN A 50 -0.64 -8.44 11.54
CA GLN A 50 0.01 -7.45 12.41
C GLN A 50 -0.69 -6.07 12.40
N PRO A 51 -1.06 -5.48 11.24
CA PRO A 51 -1.76 -4.19 11.22
C PRO A 51 -3.09 -4.22 11.98
N ASN A 52 -3.89 -5.28 11.78
CA ASN A 52 -5.17 -5.43 12.48
C ASN A 52 -4.96 -5.65 13.99
N ALA A 53 -3.90 -6.36 14.37
CA ALA A 53 -3.53 -6.54 15.77
C ALA A 53 -3.19 -5.20 16.46
N ILE A 54 -2.52 -4.29 15.75
CA ILE A 54 -2.25 -2.93 16.23
C ILE A 54 -3.56 -2.17 16.44
N LEU A 55 -4.48 -2.16 15.47
CA LEU A 55 -5.80 -1.51 15.63
C LEU A 55 -6.58 -2.06 16.83
N TYR A 56 -6.53 -3.36 17.05
CA TYR A 56 -7.16 -4.01 18.20
C TYR A 56 -6.56 -3.52 19.53
N GLN A 57 -5.23 -3.47 19.64
CA GLN A 57 -4.55 -2.95 20.84
C GLN A 57 -4.82 -1.47 21.08
N LEU A 58 -4.93 -0.66 20.01
CA LEU A 58 -5.35 0.74 20.12
C LEU A 58 -6.77 0.85 20.69
N GLY A 59 -7.71 0.03 20.23
CA GLY A 59 -9.08 -0.01 20.76
C GLY A 59 -9.16 -0.38 22.24
N LEU A 60 -8.38 -1.38 22.67
CA LEU A 60 -8.26 -1.73 24.10
C LEU A 60 -7.71 -0.55 24.92
N GLY A 61 -6.63 0.07 24.44
CA GLY A 61 -6.01 1.17 25.16
C GLY A 61 -6.87 2.44 25.25
N VAL A 62 -7.68 2.72 24.23
CA VAL A 62 -8.69 3.78 24.25
C VAL A 62 -9.80 3.44 25.25
N SER A 63 -10.31 2.21 25.22
CA SER A 63 -11.39 1.75 26.11
C SER A 63 -10.99 1.88 27.58
N ASP A 64 -9.74 1.54 27.91
CA ASP A 64 -9.17 1.71 29.24
C ASP A 64 -9.11 3.18 29.68
N GLU A 65 -8.74 4.11 28.80
CA GLU A 65 -8.73 5.54 29.12
C GLU A 65 -10.13 6.11 29.31
N VAL A 66 -11.07 5.70 28.46
CA VAL A 66 -12.48 6.08 28.56
C VAL A 66 -13.02 5.70 29.93
N ALA A 67 -12.80 4.44 30.35
CA ALA A 67 -13.22 3.95 31.64
C ALA A 67 -12.57 4.72 32.80
N LYS A 68 -11.24 4.94 32.75
CA LYS A 68 -10.50 5.67 33.79
C LYS A 68 -10.92 7.13 33.92
N LYS A 69 -11.18 7.80 32.80
CA LYS A 69 -11.52 9.23 32.77
C LYS A 69 -13.03 9.49 32.86
N GLY A 70 -13.86 8.45 32.97
CA GLY A 70 -15.31 8.56 33.05
C GLY A 70 -15.93 9.24 31.83
N ILE A 71 -15.37 8.97 30.64
CA ILE A 71 -15.78 9.64 29.40
C ILE A 71 -17.13 9.10 28.95
N ASP A 72 -17.97 9.99 28.44
CA ASP A 72 -19.29 9.66 27.90
C ASP A 72 -19.22 8.57 26.81
N GLY A 73 -20.16 7.61 26.88
CA GLY A 73 -20.21 6.48 25.97
C GLY A 73 -20.41 6.86 24.50
N ALA A 74 -21.01 8.00 24.19
CA ALA A 74 -21.16 8.48 22.82
C ALA A 74 -19.82 8.87 22.19
N VAL A 75 -18.89 9.43 22.98
CA VAL A 75 -17.53 9.76 22.54
C VAL A 75 -16.72 8.49 22.31
N HIS A 76 -16.84 7.51 23.22
CA HIS A 76 -16.21 6.20 23.04
C HIS A 76 -16.69 5.53 21.76
N GLY A 77 -18.02 5.48 21.54
CA GLY A 77 -18.59 4.94 20.31
C GLY A 77 -18.14 5.65 19.04
N GLN A 78 -17.73 6.92 19.10
CA GLN A 78 -17.16 7.61 17.95
C GLN A 78 -15.74 7.14 17.63
N ILE A 79 -14.91 6.88 18.64
CA ILE A 79 -13.54 6.37 18.43
C ILE A 79 -13.58 4.93 17.91
N ASP A 80 -14.46 4.09 18.47
CA ASP A 80 -14.64 2.71 18.00
C ASP A 80 -15.11 2.66 16.54
N ARG A 81 -15.96 3.60 16.11
CA ARG A 81 -16.34 3.74 14.70
C ARG A 81 -15.13 4.07 13.82
N ILE A 82 -14.27 5.00 14.23
CA ILE A 82 -13.06 5.35 13.47
C ILE A 82 -12.13 4.14 13.33
N LEU A 83 -11.91 3.39 14.40
CA LEU A 83 -11.09 2.18 14.36
C LEU A 83 -11.71 1.10 13.46
N SER A 84 -13.03 0.96 13.49
CA SER A 84 -13.77 0.06 12.61
C SER A 84 -13.66 0.47 11.14
N ASP A 85 -13.72 1.76 10.85
CA ASP A 85 -13.54 2.30 9.50
C ASP A 85 -12.12 2.03 8.97
N LEU A 86 -11.10 2.16 9.82
CA LEU A 86 -9.72 1.80 9.47
C LEU A 86 -9.58 0.31 9.18
N ALA A 87 -10.18 -0.56 10.00
CA ALA A 87 -10.16 -2.00 9.78
C ALA A 87 -10.90 -2.39 8.49
N ASN A 88 -12.03 -1.75 8.19
CA ASN A 88 -12.78 -1.93 6.94
C ASN A 88 -11.97 -1.48 5.72
N ALA A 89 -11.28 -0.34 5.81
CA ALA A 89 -10.39 0.16 4.76
C ALA A 89 -9.22 -0.82 4.53
N GLN A 90 -8.59 -1.31 5.60
CA GLN A 90 -7.57 -2.35 5.53
C GLN A 90 -8.09 -3.62 4.82
N GLY A 91 -9.26 -4.14 5.24
CA GLY A 91 -9.86 -5.30 4.59
C GLY A 91 -10.20 -5.06 3.11
N GLY A 92 -10.51 -3.81 2.73
CA GLY A 92 -10.61 -3.39 1.33
C GLY A 92 -9.29 -3.53 0.57
N LEU A 93 -8.20 -3.01 1.13
CA LEU A 93 -6.87 -3.10 0.53
C LEU A 93 -6.38 -4.55 0.43
N GLU A 94 -6.64 -5.36 1.44
CA GLU A 94 -6.34 -6.80 1.43
C GLU A 94 -7.14 -7.54 0.34
N ARG A 95 -8.41 -7.19 0.11
CA ARG A 95 -9.19 -7.75 -1.00
C ARG A 95 -8.64 -7.35 -2.36
N ILE A 96 -8.25 -6.08 -2.54
CA ILE A 96 -7.62 -5.61 -3.79
C ILE A 96 -6.34 -6.41 -4.06
N ARG A 97 -5.52 -6.62 -3.02
CA ARG A 97 -4.28 -7.38 -3.16
C ARG A 97 -4.51 -8.88 -3.42
N ASN A 98 -5.37 -9.51 -2.62
CA ASN A 98 -5.51 -10.96 -2.57
C ASN A 98 -6.53 -11.50 -3.59
N THR A 99 -7.21 -10.63 -4.34
CA THR A 99 -8.12 -11.02 -5.42
C THR A 99 -7.51 -10.64 -6.76
N PRO A 100 -6.41 -11.28 -7.20
CA PRO A 100 -5.83 -11.01 -8.50
C PRO A 100 -6.86 -11.31 -9.59
N LEU A 101 -6.80 -10.54 -10.68
CA LEU A 101 -7.64 -10.81 -11.84
C LEU A 101 -7.38 -12.22 -12.37
N PRO A 102 -8.41 -12.94 -12.85
CA PRO A 102 -8.22 -14.25 -13.45
C PRO A 102 -7.15 -14.20 -14.54
N MET A 103 -6.31 -15.25 -14.63
CA MET A 103 -5.20 -15.34 -15.58
C MET A 103 -5.59 -15.02 -17.04
N GLN A 104 -6.84 -15.23 -17.42
CA GLN A 104 -7.35 -14.90 -18.76
C GLN A 104 -7.27 -13.41 -19.08
N PHE A 105 -7.40 -12.53 -18.08
CA PHE A 105 -7.36 -11.08 -18.25
C PHE A 105 -5.95 -10.50 -18.43
N SER A 106 -4.90 -11.28 -18.15
CA SER A 106 -3.51 -10.91 -18.44
C SER A 106 -2.92 -11.73 -19.58
N ALA A 107 -3.23 -13.03 -19.66
CA ALA A 107 -2.68 -13.94 -20.66
C ALA A 107 -3.27 -13.73 -22.06
N LEU A 108 -4.59 -13.52 -22.19
CA LEU A 108 -5.21 -13.37 -23.51
C LEU A 108 -4.79 -12.06 -24.21
N PRO A 109 -4.82 -10.88 -23.55
CA PRO A 109 -4.34 -9.65 -24.18
C PRO A 109 -2.89 -9.76 -24.63
N ARG A 110 -2.01 -10.33 -23.80
CA ARG A 110 -0.61 -10.56 -24.14
C ARG A 110 -0.44 -11.49 -25.34
N ALA A 111 -1.20 -12.58 -25.41
CA ALA A 111 -1.20 -13.48 -26.56
C ALA A 111 -1.66 -12.77 -27.83
N LEU A 112 -2.72 -11.96 -27.75
CA LEU A 112 -3.24 -11.19 -28.88
C LEU A 112 -2.25 -10.14 -29.36
N VAL A 113 -1.60 -9.40 -28.46
CA VAL A 113 -0.56 -8.42 -28.81
C VAL A 113 0.61 -9.11 -29.51
N ASN A 114 1.06 -10.26 -29.00
CA ASN A 114 2.14 -11.01 -29.63
C ASN A 114 1.77 -11.49 -31.04
N VAL A 115 0.57 -12.06 -31.22
CA VAL A 115 0.07 -12.47 -32.54
C VAL A 115 -0.05 -11.26 -33.47
N PHE A 116 -0.58 -10.14 -32.98
CA PHE A 116 -0.69 -8.90 -33.73
C PHE A 116 0.68 -8.41 -34.21
N CYS A 117 1.69 -8.38 -33.34
CA CYS A 117 3.06 -7.98 -33.72
C CYS A 117 3.69 -8.89 -34.79
N ILE A 118 3.33 -10.18 -34.85
CA ILE A 118 3.80 -11.12 -35.88
C ILE A 118 3.08 -10.88 -37.21
N VAL A 119 1.77 -10.62 -37.18
CA VAL A 119 0.95 -10.44 -38.39
C VAL A 119 1.14 -9.04 -39.00
N LEU A 120 1.38 -8.03 -38.18
CA LEU A 120 1.52 -6.63 -38.57
C LEU A 120 2.53 -6.37 -39.72
N PRO A 121 3.78 -6.88 -39.70
CA PRO A 121 4.69 -6.68 -40.83
C PRO A 121 4.15 -7.30 -42.13
N LEU A 122 3.44 -8.43 -42.05
CA LEU A 122 2.86 -9.08 -43.23
C LEU A 122 1.74 -8.24 -43.85
N SER A 123 0.95 -7.53 -43.04
CA SER A 123 -0.10 -6.65 -43.57
C SER A 123 0.46 -5.36 -44.18
N MET A 124 1.60 -4.88 -43.68
CA MET A 124 2.18 -3.59 -44.08
C MET A 124 3.18 -3.68 -45.24
N VAL A 125 3.66 -4.88 -45.58
CA VAL A 125 4.76 -5.06 -46.55
C VAL A 125 4.47 -4.50 -47.94
N GLN A 126 3.22 -4.56 -48.41
CA GLN A 126 2.84 -4.05 -49.73
C GLN A 126 2.86 -2.52 -49.82
N THR A 127 2.74 -1.82 -48.69
CA THR A 127 2.69 -0.35 -48.66
C THR A 127 4.03 0.25 -48.26
N LEU A 128 4.75 -0.37 -47.31
CA LEU A 128 6.02 0.16 -46.79
C LEU A 128 7.27 -0.47 -47.42
N GLU A 129 7.13 -1.58 -48.16
CA GLU A 129 8.24 -2.29 -48.81
C GLU A 129 9.44 -2.46 -47.86
N TRP A 130 10.61 -1.92 -48.21
CA TRP A 130 11.84 -2.01 -47.42
C TRP A 130 11.79 -1.32 -46.05
N ILE A 131 10.85 -0.37 -45.85
CA ILE A 131 10.68 0.36 -44.59
C ILE A 131 9.82 -0.46 -43.59
N THR A 132 9.18 -1.54 -44.04
CA THR A 132 8.26 -2.36 -43.24
C THR A 132 8.81 -2.78 -41.87
N PRO A 133 10.08 -3.26 -41.73
CA PRO A 133 10.60 -3.64 -40.42
C PRO A 133 10.60 -2.46 -39.44
N LEU A 134 10.94 -1.25 -39.91
CA LEU A 134 10.96 -0.05 -39.07
C LEU A 134 9.53 0.40 -38.70
N GLY A 135 8.63 0.49 -39.69
CA GLY A 135 7.26 0.95 -39.47
C GLY A 135 6.45 -0.01 -38.58
N SER A 136 6.53 -1.31 -38.85
CA SER A 136 5.85 -2.33 -38.04
C SER A 136 6.43 -2.44 -36.63
N SER A 137 7.75 -2.31 -36.46
CA SER A 137 8.37 -2.31 -35.11
C SER A 137 7.92 -1.12 -34.27
N LEU A 138 7.81 0.07 -34.86
CA LEU A 138 7.36 1.26 -34.14
C LEU A 138 5.93 1.07 -33.57
N VAL A 139 5.02 0.58 -34.42
CA VAL A 139 3.64 0.28 -34.00
C VAL A 139 3.62 -0.89 -33.01
N GLY A 140 4.41 -1.94 -33.24
CA GLY A 140 4.51 -3.09 -32.33
C GLY A 140 4.98 -2.68 -30.93
N ILE A 141 6.01 -1.84 -30.83
CA ILE A 141 6.50 -1.31 -29.55
C ILE A 141 5.39 -0.56 -28.81
N LEU A 142 4.57 0.24 -29.49
CA LEU A 142 3.45 0.95 -28.86
C LEU A 142 2.48 -0.03 -28.17
N PHE A 143 2.08 -1.11 -28.85
CA PHE A 143 1.18 -2.11 -28.28
C PHE A 143 1.83 -2.91 -27.14
N LEU A 144 3.11 -3.26 -27.27
CA LEU A 144 3.86 -3.95 -26.22
C LEU A 144 4.01 -3.09 -24.96
N VAL A 145 4.29 -1.79 -25.11
CA VAL A 145 4.37 -0.84 -23.98
C VAL A 145 2.99 -0.64 -23.33
N LEU A 146 1.92 -0.62 -24.12
CA LEU A 146 0.55 -0.53 -23.60
C LEU A 146 0.17 -1.79 -22.80
N ASP A 147 0.46 -2.99 -23.32
CA ASP A 147 0.25 -4.25 -22.59
C ASP A 147 1.05 -4.28 -21.28
N LYS A 148 2.32 -3.86 -21.33
CA LYS A 148 3.17 -3.78 -20.14
C LYS A 148 2.59 -2.83 -19.08
N SER A 149 2.22 -1.61 -19.48
CA SER A 149 1.62 -0.61 -18.58
C SER A 149 0.32 -1.12 -17.93
N ALA A 150 -0.52 -1.81 -18.70
CA ALA A 150 -1.77 -2.39 -18.19
C ALA A 150 -1.52 -3.52 -17.19
N ASN A 151 -0.45 -4.30 -17.36
CA ASN A 151 -0.05 -5.32 -16.41
C ASN A 151 0.55 -4.72 -15.13
N ASP A 152 1.39 -3.70 -15.24
CA ASP A 152 1.98 -3.02 -14.08
C ASP A 152 0.90 -2.38 -13.19
N LEU A 153 -0.20 -1.87 -13.78
CA LEU A 153 -1.34 -1.30 -13.04
C LEU A 153 -2.11 -2.36 -12.21
N GLN A 154 -2.04 -3.64 -12.57
CA GLN A 154 -2.73 -4.71 -11.86
C GLN A 154 -2.06 -5.09 -10.53
N GLU A 155 -0.81 -4.67 -10.31
CA GLU A 155 -0.02 -4.99 -9.11
C GLU A 155 0.35 -3.73 -8.30
N PRO A 156 -0.63 -2.97 -7.78
CA PRO A 156 -0.40 -1.65 -7.21
C PRO A 156 0.42 -1.65 -5.91
N PHE A 157 0.52 -2.78 -5.22
CA PHE A 157 1.24 -2.92 -3.95
C PHE A 157 2.58 -3.64 -4.09
N ALA A 158 2.97 -4.07 -5.30
CA ALA A 158 4.23 -4.76 -5.51
C ALA A 158 5.43 -3.84 -5.23
N SER A 159 6.60 -4.40 -4.97
CA SER A 159 7.84 -3.62 -4.83
C SER A 159 8.45 -3.28 -6.19
N THR A 160 7.70 -2.54 -7.02
CA THR A 160 8.17 -2.10 -8.34
C THR A 160 8.22 -0.57 -8.41
N PRO A 161 9.03 0.01 -9.32
CA PRO A 161 9.07 1.45 -9.53
C PRO A 161 7.73 2.08 -9.95
N HIS A 162 6.80 1.27 -10.45
CA HIS A 162 5.48 1.71 -10.95
C HIS A 162 4.36 1.48 -9.93
N ALA A 163 4.68 0.91 -8.77
CA ALA A 163 3.73 0.67 -7.69
C ALA A 163 3.43 1.93 -6.88
N LEU A 164 2.42 1.84 -6.03
CA LEU A 164 2.04 2.93 -5.15
C LEU A 164 3.16 3.29 -4.18
N PRO A 165 3.35 4.58 -3.86
CA PRO A 165 4.43 5.02 -3.01
C PRO A 165 4.18 4.79 -1.51
N MET A 166 3.92 3.55 -1.10
CA MET A 166 3.46 3.19 0.25
C MET A 166 4.45 3.59 1.35
N ALA A 167 5.76 3.55 1.10
CA ALA A 167 6.75 3.98 2.09
C ALA A 167 6.65 5.49 2.38
N ALA A 168 6.39 6.29 1.34
CA ALA A 168 6.24 7.73 1.46
C ALA A 168 4.92 8.07 2.14
N MET A 169 3.82 7.41 1.74
CA MET A 169 2.51 7.56 2.38
C MET A 169 2.57 7.20 3.86
N ALA A 170 3.21 6.08 4.23
CA ALA A 170 3.36 5.69 5.63
C ALA A 170 4.21 6.69 6.43
N ARG A 171 5.29 7.23 5.84
CA ARG A 171 6.11 8.28 6.46
C ARG A 171 5.33 9.59 6.65
N THR A 172 4.51 9.99 5.68
CA THR A 172 3.65 11.18 5.81
C THR A 172 2.65 11.00 6.95
N ILE A 173 1.94 9.87 7.01
CA ILE A 173 0.99 9.58 8.08
C ILE A 173 1.70 9.55 9.45
N GLU A 174 2.87 8.93 9.53
CA GLU A 174 3.69 8.94 10.75
C GLU A 174 4.00 10.37 11.20
N ILE A 175 4.48 11.22 10.29
CA ILE A 175 4.79 12.62 10.59
C ILE A 175 3.54 13.34 11.11
N ASP A 176 2.40 13.21 10.43
CA ASP A 176 1.14 13.87 10.80
C ASP A 176 0.63 13.42 12.17
N VAL A 177 0.77 12.13 12.50
CA VAL A 177 0.36 11.57 13.80
C VAL A 177 1.30 12.00 14.91
N VAL A 178 2.62 12.04 14.68
CA VAL A 178 3.63 12.35 15.70
C VAL A 178 3.79 13.86 15.91
N GLN A 179 3.53 14.69 14.90
CA GLN A 179 3.73 16.15 14.95
C GLN A 179 3.13 16.85 16.18
N PRO A 180 1.91 16.53 16.65
CA PRO A 180 1.33 17.17 17.84
C PRO A 180 2.08 16.87 19.15
N THR A 181 2.94 15.84 19.18
CA THR A 181 3.72 15.47 20.39
C THR A 181 4.93 16.37 20.63
N GLY A 182 5.41 17.08 19.60
CA GLY A 182 6.67 17.80 19.65
C GLY A 182 7.92 16.89 19.69
N LEU A 183 7.76 15.58 19.49
CA LEU A 183 8.89 14.65 19.32
C LEU A 183 9.64 14.90 18.00
N PRO A 184 10.93 14.54 17.92
CA PRO A 184 11.68 14.66 16.68
C PRO A 184 11.03 13.86 15.56
N LEU A 185 10.74 14.54 14.45
CA LEU A 185 10.08 13.96 13.29
C LEU A 185 11.12 13.36 12.34
N PRO A 186 10.87 12.16 11.80
CA PRO A 186 11.71 11.63 10.73
C PRO A 186 11.59 12.52 9.48
N PRO A 187 12.63 12.57 8.63
CA PRO A 187 12.55 13.31 7.39
C PRO A 187 11.47 12.70 6.47
N PRO A 188 10.73 13.50 5.70
CA PRO A 188 9.84 13.00 4.65
C PRO A 188 10.63 12.13 3.66
N ILE A 189 10.00 11.05 3.19
CA ILE A 189 10.54 10.27 2.07
C ILE A 189 10.02 10.94 0.80
N THR A 190 10.90 11.65 0.10
CA THR A 190 10.58 12.23 -1.21
C THR A 190 10.77 11.18 -2.30
N ALA A 191 9.86 11.15 -3.26
CA ALA A 191 10.06 10.35 -4.47
C ALA A 191 11.25 10.95 -5.27
N VAL A 192 12.18 10.10 -5.70
CA VAL A 192 13.25 10.50 -6.61
C VAL A 192 12.79 10.11 -8.02
N ASN A 193 12.58 11.08 -8.90
CA ASN A 193 12.06 10.87 -10.26
C ASN A 193 10.71 10.13 -10.34
N GLY A 194 9.83 10.33 -9.35
CA GLY A 194 8.52 9.66 -9.30
C GLY A 194 8.57 8.19 -8.84
N ILE A 195 9.74 7.70 -8.43
CA ILE A 195 9.98 6.33 -7.98
C ILE A 195 10.32 6.35 -6.47
N GLN A 196 9.81 5.37 -5.74
CA GLN A 196 10.16 5.14 -4.33
C GLN A 196 11.64 4.72 -4.20
N PRO A 197 12.38 5.17 -3.17
CA PRO A 197 13.69 4.62 -2.84
C PRO A 197 13.60 3.17 -2.33
#